data_AF-A0A954L4T8-F1
#
_entry.id   AF-A0A954L4T8-F1
#
_cell.length_a   1.000
_cell.length_b   1.000
_cell.length_c   1.000
_cell.angle_alpha   90.00
_cell.angle_beta   90.00
_cell.angle_gamma   90.00
#
_symmetry.space_group_name_H-M   'P 1'
#
loop_
_entity.id
_entity.type
_entity.pdbx_description
1 polymer ?
#
loop_
_entity_poly.entity_id
_entity_poly.type
_entity_poly.pdbx_seq_one_letter_code
_entity_poly.pdbx_strand_id
1 'polypeptide(L)' 'SVPDDDIALQLVRGMRQVNRHIRIVVRCRFHSRIVELEEAGADAVVSEEVEAAGPLVALCERMLRD' A
#
# COMPACT_ATOMS: atom_id res chain seq x y z
N SER A 1 -1.47 15.86 -7.50
CA SER A 1 -2.22 14.78 -8.17
C SER A 1 -2.60 13.74 -7.13
N VAL A 2 -3.74 13.07 -7.29
CA VAL A 2 -4.14 12.00 -6.37
C VAL A 2 -3.40 10.73 -6.78
N PRO A 3 -2.84 9.94 -5.84
CA PRO A 3 -2.28 8.62 -6.14
C PRO A 3 -3.33 7.72 -6.78
N ASP A 4 -2.98 7.04 -7.87
CA ASP A 4 -3.84 6.13 -8.60
C ASP A 4 -3.31 4.70 -8.47
N ASP A 5 -4.04 3.87 -7.72
CA ASP A 5 -3.66 2.50 -7.43
C ASP A 5 -3.68 1.62 -8.70
N ASP A 6 -4.47 1.95 -9.71
CA ASP A 6 -4.51 1.20 -10.97
C ASP A 6 -3.24 1.45 -11.80
N ILE A 7 -2.70 2.69 -11.78
CA ILE A 7 -1.40 3.00 -12.38
C ILE A 7 -0.28 2.26 -11.65
N ALA A 8 -0.33 2.26 -10.30
CA ALA A 8 0.66 1.55 -9.49
C ALA A 8 0.69 0.05 -9.86
N LEU A 9 -0.48 -0.57 -10.03
CA LEU A 9 -0.61 -1.96 -10.45
C LEU A 9 0.01 -2.23 -11.82
N GLN A 10 -0.27 -1.37 -12.81
CA GLN A 10 0.32 -1.50 -14.15
C GLN A 10 1.86 -1.41 -14.11
N LEU A 11 2.39 -0.48 -13.33
CA LEU A 11 3.84 -0.31 -13.15
C LEU A 11 4.47 -1.53 -12.49
N VAL A 12 3.89 -2.05 -11.41
CA VAL A 12 4.39 -3.24 -10.72
C VAL A 12 4.46 -4.44 -11.68
N ARG A 13 3.38 -4.70 -12.43
CA ARG A 13 3.34 -5.78 -13.43
C ARG A 13 4.41 -5.61 -14.51
N GLY A 14 4.52 -4.40 -15.08
CA GLY A 14 5.51 -4.11 -16.12
C GLY A 14 6.94 -4.27 -15.62
N MET A 15 7.25 -3.72 -14.43
CA MET A 15 8.58 -3.81 -13.83
C MET A 15 8.97 -5.25 -13.52
N ARG A 16 8.04 -6.07 -12.99
CA ARG A 16 8.29 -7.47 -12.69
C ARG A 16 8.51 -8.31 -13.96
N GLN A 17 7.87 -7.96 -15.08
CA GLN A 17 8.12 -8.57 -16.38
C GLN A 17 9.51 -8.24 -16.94
N VAL A 18 9.95 -6.98 -16.77
CA VAL A 18 11.29 -6.53 -17.24
C VAL A 18 12.40 -7.14 -16.41
N ASN A 19 12.25 -7.18 -15.08
CA ASN A 19 13.25 -7.74 -14.18
C ASN A 19 12.59 -8.55 -13.07
N ARG A 20 12.76 -9.87 -13.13
CA ARG A 20 12.20 -10.78 -12.12
C ARG A 20 12.82 -10.64 -10.73
N HIS A 21 13.97 -10.00 -10.60
CA HIS A 21 14.74 -9.94 -9.35
C HIS A 21 14.84 -8.53 -8.75
N ILE A 22 14.32 -7.50 -9.43
CA ILE A 22 14.26 -6.16 -8.84
C ILE A 22 13.36 -6.19 -7.60
N ARG A 23 13.75 -5.44 -6.57
CA ARG A 23 12.91 -5.23 -5.39
C ARG A 23 11.95 -4.09 -5.65
N ILE A 24 10.64 -4.36 -5.54
CA ILE A 24 9.56 -3.42 -5.82
C ILE A 24 8.83 -3.12 -4.50
N VAL A 25 8.91 -1.88 -4.05
CA VAL A 25 8.11 -1.37 -2.94
C VAL A 25 7.10 -0.40 -3.53
N VAL A 26 5.82 -0.61 -3.24
CA VAL A 26 4.73 0.22 -3.78
C VAL A 26 3.87 0.75 -2.65
N ARG A 27 3.36 1.96 -2.82
CA ARG A 27 2.39 2.56 -1.90
C ARG A 27 1.01 2.53 -2.57
N CYS A 28 0.00 2.10 -1.83
CA CYS A 28 -1.40 2.22 -2.23
C CYS A 28 -2.17 3.14 -1.29
N ARG A 29 -3.27 3.68 -1.78
CA ARG A 29 -4.17 4.48 -0.93
C ARG A 29 -5.03 3.56 -0.06
N PHE A 30 -5.68 2.59 -0.69
CA PHE A 30 -6.68 1.74 -0.02
C PHE A 30 -6.08 0.41 0.41
N HIS A 31 -6.44 -0.03 1.62
CA HIS A 31 -6.00 -1.33 2.14
C HIS A 31 -6.45 -2.50 1.23
N SER A 32 -7.61 -2.36 0.57
CA SER A 32 -8.17 -3.38 -0.33
C SER A 32 -7.28 -3.71 -1.54
N ARG A 33 -6.31 -2.84 -1.88
CA ARG A 33 -5.41 -3.03 -3.03
C ARG A 33 -4.12 -3.77 -2.70
N ILE A 34 -3.86 -4.07 -1.42
CA ILE A 34 -2.62 -4.73 -1.00
C ILE A 34 -2.42 -6.07 -1.70
N VAL A 35 -3.41 -6.97 -1.59
CA VAL A 35 -3.33 -8.32 -2.15
C VAL A 35 -3.10 -8.27 -3.66
N GLU A 36 -3.82 -7.39 -4.37
CA GLU A 36 -3.69 -7.26 -5.83
C GLU A 36 -2.28 -6.78 -6.25
N LEU A 37 -1.66 -5.89 -5.48
CA LEU A 37 -0.31 -5.39 -5.73
C LEU A 37 0.78 -6.41 -5.40
N GLU A 38 0.60 -7.19 -4.33
CA GLU A 38 1.47 -8.32 -3.99
C GLU A 38 1.42 -9.40 -5.08
N GLU A 39 0.21 -9.79 -5.52
CA GLU A 39 0.01 -10.75 -6.61
C GLU A 39 0.58 -10.26 -7.95
N ALA A 40 0.56 -8.94 -8.19
CA ALA A 40 1.22 -8.34 -9.35
C ALA A 40 2.75 -8.40 -9.31
N GLY A 41 3.32 -8.71 -8.15
CA GLY A 41 4.76 -8.90 -7.95
C GLY A 41 5.44 -7.78 -7.17
N ALA A 42 4.72 -7.00 -6.37
CA ALA A 42 5.35 -6.15 -5.36
C ALA A 42 5.97 -7.02 -4.24
N ASP A 43 7.15 -6.63 -3.76
CA ASP A 43 7.80 -7.31 -2.63
C ASP A 43 7.34 -6.72 -1.28
N ALA A 44 6.85 -5.48 -1.28
CA ALA A 44 6.24 -4.85 -0.13
C ALA A 44 5.22 -3.80 -0.57
N VAL A 45 4.10 -3.72 0.14
CA VAL A 45 3.04 -2.74 -0.09
C VAL A 45 2.81 -1.92 1.18
N VAL A 46 2.77 -0.60 1.05
CA VAL A 46 2.44 0.33 2.14
C VAL A 46 1.08 0.95 1.85
N SER A 47 0.11 0.75 2.74
CA SER A 47 -1.23 1.34 2.63
C SER A 47 -1.31 2.64 3.43
N GLU A 48 -1.61 3.76 2.76
CA GLU A 48 -1.81 5.05 3.45
C GLU A 48 -2.96 4.98 4.46
N GLU A 49 -4.04 4.27 4.12
CA GLU A 49 -5.20 4.09 5.00
C GLU A 49 -4.80 3.38 6.31
N VAL A 50 -4.01 2.30 6.24
CA VAL A 50 -3.54 1.59 7.43
C VAL A 50 -2.61 2.47 8.27
N GLU A 51 -1.66 3.13 7.62
CA GLU A 51 -0.71 4.01 8.29
C GLU A 51 -1.39 5.23 8.94
N ALA A 52 -2.49 5.72 8.36
CA ALA A 52 -3.28 6.81 8.93
C ALA A 52 -4.25 6.33 10.03
N ALA A 53 -4.81 5.13 9.91
CA ALA A 53 -5.77 4.58 10.86
C ALA A 53 -5.13 4.28 12.23
N GLY A 54 -3.90 3.77 12.25
CA GLY A 54 -3.19 3.44 13.50
C GLY A 54 -3.11 4.62 14.50
N PRO A 55 -2.56 5.78 14.10
CA PRO A 55 -2.52 6.98 14.94
C PRO A 55 -3.90 7.46 15.39
N LEU A 56 -4.93 7.35 14.55
CA LEU A 56 -6.30 7.74 14.89
C LEU A 56 -6.89 6.82 15.96
N VAL A 57 -6.73 5.50 15.83
CA VAL A 57 -7.16 4.53 16.84
C VAL A 57 -6.46 4.81 18.16
N ALA A 58 -5.14 5.00 18.15
CA ALA A 58 -4.37 5.31 19.35
C ALA A 58 -4.80 6.63 20.01
N LEU A 59 -5.28 7.62 19.24
CA LEU A 59 -5.85 8.84 19.78
C LEU A 59 -7.20 8.56 20.47
N CYS A 60 -8.12 7.86 19.81
CA CYS A 60 -9.43 7.50 20.38
C CYS A 60 -9.28 6.70 21.69
N GLU A 61 -8.37 5.73 21.72
CA GLU A 61 -8.13 4.95 22.93
C GLU A 61 -7.59 5.77 24.09
N ARG A 62 -6.79 6.81 23.82
CA ARG A 62 -6.34 7.73 24.88
C ARG A 62 -7.51 8.53 25.44
N MET A 63 -8.37 9.07 24.57
CA MET A 63 -9.54 9.84 24.99
C MET A 63 -10.58 9.03 25.78
N LEU A 64 -10.65 7.70 25.59
CA LEU A 64 -11.55 6.83 26.34
C LEU A 64 -11.01 6.40 27.72
N ARG A 65 -9.71 6.61 27.97
CA ARG A 65 -9.05 6.28 29.25
C ARG A 65 -8.99 7.46 30.21
N ASP A 66 -9.26 8.67 29.73
CA ASP A 66 -9.38 9.93 30.48
C ASP A 66 -10.84 10.19 30.91
#